data_AF-A0A679J2L3-F1
#
_entry.id   AF-A0A679J2L3-F1
#
_cell.length_a   1.000
_cell.length_b   1.000
_cell.length_c   1.000
_cell.angle_alpha   90.00
_cell.angle_beta   90.00
_cell.angle_gamma   90.00
#
_symmetry.space_group_name_H-M   'P 1'
#
loop_
_entity.id
_entity.type
_entity.pdbx_description
1 polymer ?
#
loop_
_entity_poly.entity_id
_entity_poly.type
_entity_poly.pdbx_seq_one_letter_code
_entity_poly.pdbx_strand_id
1 'polypeptide(L)' 'MWEDPQALKLIDDSFTESDPKKRQALFDQIHAQMIQQVPMVMLFNGIDAWAVRKRVSGFAVWEGKPRLWGVSVTAARG' A
#
# COMPACT_ATOMS: atom_id res chain seq x y z
N MET A 1 -3.14 6.08 -14.01
CA MET A 1 -4.53 5.61 -14.19
C MET A 1 -4.63 5.06 -15.58
N TRP A 2 -5.53 4.12 -15.85
CA TRP A 2 -5.97 3.96 -17.24
C TRP A 2 -7.06 5.01 -17.44
N GLU A 3 -6.98 5.80 -18.51
CA GLU A 3 -7.75 7.05 -18.73
C GLU A 3 -9.23 6.80 -19.08
N ASP A 4 -9.87 5.82 -18.42
CA ASP A 4 -11.30 5.53 -18.53
C ASP A 4 -12.11 6.60 -17.78
N PRO A 5 -12.98 7.36 -18.46
CA PRO A 5 -13.72 8.46 -17.83
C PRO A 5 -14.65 8.02 -16.69
N GLN A 6 -15.19 6.81 -16.76
CA GLN A 6 -16.07 6.28 -15.72
C GLN A 6 -15.27 5.89 -14.48
N ALA A 7 -14.12 5.23 -14.66
CA ALA A 7 -13.22 4.88 -13.58
C ALA A 7 -12.68 6.14 -12.88
N LEU A 8 -12.30 7.18 -13.63
CA LEU A 8 -11.88 8.47 -13.08
C LEU A 8 -12.97 9.10 -12.21
N LYS A 9 -14.23 9.10 -12.69
CA LYS A 9 -15.35 9.60 -11.90
C LYS A 9 -15.55 8.82 -10.59
N LEU A 10 -15.47 7.50 -10.63
CA LEU A 10 -15.62 6.66 -9.43
C LEU A 10 -14.49 6.93 -8.42
N ILE A 11 -13.28 7.19 -8.90
CA ILE A 11 -12.15 7.58 -8.06
C ILE A 11 -12.40 8.94 -7.40
N ASP A 12 -12.85 9.93 -8.16
CA ASP A 12 -13.19 11.26 -7.61
C ASP A 12 -14.29 11.17 -6.56
N ASP A 13 -15.34 10.41 -6.83
CA ASP A 13 -16.42 10.14 -5.86
C ASP A 13 -15.84 9.49 -4.58
N SER A 14 -14.90 8.55 -4.71
CA SER A 14 -14.28 7.84 -3.59
C SER A 14 -13.47 8.76 -2.65
N PHE A 15 -12.93 9.86 -3.17
CA PHE A 15 -12.21 10.84 -2.36
C PHE A 15 -13.13 11.70 -1.49
N THR A 16 -14.38 11.86 -1.89
CA THR A 16 -15.36 12.68 -1.15
C THR A 16 -16.26 11.85 -0.21
N GLU A 17 -16.32 10.53 -0.40
CA GLU A 17 -17.12 9.64 0.44
C GLU A 17 -16.43 9.32 1.78
N SER A 18 -17.14 9.61 2.87
CA SER A 18 -16.65 9.45 4.24
C SER A 18 -17.14 8.16 4.91
N ASP A 19 -18.26 7.59 4.45
CA ASP A 19 -18.76 6.30 4.92
C ASP A 19 -17.85 5.17 4.37
N PRO A 20 -17.20 4.38 5.25
CA PRO A 20 -16.28 3.33 4.81
C PRO A 20 -16.92 2.27 3.93
N LYS A 21 -18.19 1.91 4.17
CA LYS A 21 -18.89 0.88 3.39
C LYS A 21 -19.24 1.39 2.00
N LYS A 22 -19.69 2.64 1.91
CA LYS A 22 -19.98 3.28 0.60
C LYS A 22 -18.69 3.47 -0.20
N ARG A 23 -17.62 3.91 0.46
CA ARG A 23 -16.31 4.06 -0.18
C ARG A 23 -15.76 2.71 -0.67
N GLN A 24 -15.93 1.63 0.11
CA GLN A 24 -15.56 0.28 -0.33
C GLN A 24 -16.32 -0.13 -1.60
N ALA A 25 -17.64 0.10 -1.65
CA ALA A 25 -18.45 -0.23 -2.82
C ALA A 25 -18.02 0.53 -4.09
N LEU A 26 -17.46 1.74 -3.97
CA LEU A 26 -16.86 2.46 -5.10
C LEU A 26 -15.57 1.78 -5.57
N PHE A 27 -14.69 1.38 -4.66
CA PHE A 27 -13.47 0.64 -5.00
C PHE A 27 -13.77 -0.73 -5.63
N ASP A 28 -14.81 -1.41 -5.19
CA ASP A 28 -15.24 -2.69 -5.77
C ASP A 28 -15.67 -2.52 -7.23
N GLN A 29 -16.37 -1.42 -7.55
CA GLN A 29 -16.75 -1.09 -8.94
C GLN A 29 -15.53 -0.79 -9.81
N ILE A 30 -14.58 0.01 -9.30
CA ILE A 30 -13.32 0.31 -10.01
C ILE A 30 -12.55 -1.01 -10.28
N HIS A 31 -12.47 -1.90 -9.29
CA HIS A 31 -11.79 -3.19 -9.43
C HIS A 31 -12.49 -4.09 -10.47
N ALA A 32 -13.82 -4.13 -10.48
CA ALA A 32 -14.56 -4.90 -11.49
C ALA A 32 -14.30 -4.38 -12.91
N GLN A 33 -14.23 -3.06 -13.10
CA GLN A 33 -13.87 -2.46 -14.39
C GLN A 33 -12.43 -2.82 -14.79
N MET A 34 -11.48 -2.82 -13.86
CA MET A 34 -10.11 -3.27 -14.14
C MET A 34 -10.05 -4.72 -14.62
N ILE A 35 -10.82 -5.62 -14.00
CA ILE A 35 -10.88 -7.02 -14.44
C ILE A 35 -11.42 -7.13 -15.87
N GLN A 36 -12.46 -6.34 -16.20
CA GLN A 36 -13.08 -6.39 -17.53
C GLN A 36 -12.18 -5.82 -18.63
N GLN A 37 -11.52 -4.69 -18.36
CA GLN A 37 -10.73 -3.98 -19.37
C GLN A 37 -9.27 -4.44 -19.42
N VAL A 38 -8.80 -5.15 -18.39
CA VAL A 38 -7.42 -5.65 -18.23
C VAL A 38 -6.38 -4.57 -18.58
N PRO A 39 -6.42 -3.37 -17.96
CA PRO A 39 -5.50 -2.30 -18.31
C PRO A 39 -4.05 -2.57 -17.85
N MET A 40 -3.86 -3.57 -16.98
CA MET A 40 -2.58 -3.97 -16.43
C MET A 40 -2.53 -5.49 -16.26
N VAL A 41 -1.34 -6.08 -16.41
CA VAL A 41 -1.08 -7.49 -16.11
C VAL A 41 -0.51 -7.58 -14.70
N MET A 42 -1.31 -8.09 -13.75
CA MET A 42 -0.91 -8.26 -12.35
C MET A 42 -0.06 -9.52 -12.19
N LEU A 43 1.21 -9.38 -11.82
CA LEU A 43 2.11 -10.53 -11.68
C LEU A 43 2.02 -11.16 -10.28
N PHE A 44 2.24 -10.36 -9.24
CA PHE A 44 2.18 -10.77 -7.83
C PHE A 44 2.17 -9.55 -6.91
N ASN A 45 1.79 -9.74 -5.65
CA ASN A 45 1.96 -8.73 -4.61
C ASN A 45 3.40 -8.75 -4.11
N GLY A 46 4.10 -7.63 -4.26
CA GLY A 46 5.50 -7.50 -3.80
C GLY A 46 5.63 -7.72 -2.30
N ILE A 47 6.74 -8.33 -1.89
CA ILE A 47 7.13 -8.45 -0.48
C ILE A 47 8.48 -7.72 -0.33
N ASP A 48 8.55 -6.78 0.59
CA ASP A 48 9.80 -6.09 0.92
C ASP A 48 10.57 -6.88 1.98
N ALA A 49 11.74 -7.39 1.59
CA ALA A 49 12.66 -8.06 2.52
C ALA A 49 13.59 -7.04 3.18
N TRP A 50 13.69 -7.10 4.51
CA TRP A 50 14.54 -6.21 5.31
C TRP A 50 15.59 -7.02 6.07
N ALA A 51 16.83 -6.54 6.05
CA ALA A 51 17.93 -7.12 6.81
C ALA A 51 18.51 -6.10 7.78
N VAL A 52 18.68 -6.49 9.04
CA VAL A 52 19.33 -5.66 10.07
C VAL A 52 20.46 -6.42 10.75
N ARG A 53 21.46 -5.69 11.23
CA ARG A 53 22.56 -6.28 12.01
C ARG A 53 22.03 -6.73 13.37
N LYS A 54 22.60 -7.80 13.94
CA LYS A 54 22.27 -8.32 15.30
C LYS A 54 22.32 -7.26 16.41
N ARG A 55 23.13 -6.21 16.24
CA ARG A 55 23.25 -5.09 17.19
C ARG A 55 22.12 -4.07 17.14
N VAL A 56 21.21 -4.19 16.18
CA VAL A 56 20.07 -3.28 16.00
C VAL A 56 18.87 -3.84 16.75
N SER A 57 18.32 -3.05 17.66
CA SER A 57 17.13 -3.39 18.44
C SER A 57 15.99 -2.41 18.14
N GLY A 58 14.75 -2.89 18.23
CA GLY A 58 13.55 -2.07 18.02
C GLY A 58 13.21 -1.77 16.56
N PHE A 59 13.92 -2.38 15.59
CA PHE A 59 13.60 -2.20 14.17
C PHE A 59 12.24 -2.83 13.82
N ALA A 60 11.37 -2.02 13.21
CA ALA A 60 10.09 -2.45 12.69
C ALA A 60 9.77 -1.70 11.40
N VAL A 61 8.86 -2.25 10.60
CA VAL A 61 8.40 -1.69 9.33
C VAL A 61 6.89 -1.46 9.42
N TRP A 62 6.41 -0.36 8.85
CA TRP A 62 5.00 -0.07 8.67
C TRP A 62 4.75 0.33 7.22
N GLU A 63 3.83 -0.36 6.54
CA GLU A 63 3.49 -0.10 5.12
C GLU A 63 4.73 0.01 4.21
N GLY A 64 5.67 -0.93 4.34
CA GLY A 64 6.90 -0.95 3.53
C GLY A 64 7.93 0.13 3.91
N LYS A 65 7.70 0.91 4.96
CA LYS A 65 8.62 1.97 5.42
C LYS A 65 9.23 1.66 6.79
N PRO A 66 10.56 1.79 6.96
CA PRO A 66 11.20 1.63 8.26
C PRO A 66 10.69 2.66 9.28
N ARG A 67 10.27 2.17 10.45
CA ARG A 67 9.95 3.00 11.60
C ARG A 67 11.20 3.14 12.48
N LEU A 68 11.89 4.27 12.34
CA LEU A 68 13.18 4.49 13.03
C LEU A 68 13.04 5.00 14.47
N TRP A 69 11.89 5.55 14.84
CA TRP A 69 11.63 5.94 16.21
C TRP A 69 11.65 4.70 17.14
N GLY A 70 12.45 4.75 18.20
CA GLY A 70 12.64 3.62 19.13
C GLY A 70 13.70 2.60 18.70
N VAL A 71 14.38 2.80 17.56
CA VAL A 71 15.48 1.96 17.12
C VAL A 71 16.77 2.35 17.83
N SER A 72 17.53 1.37 18.30
CA SER A 72 18.82 1.58 18.94
C SER A 72 19.89 0.63 18.41
N VAL A 73 21.16 1.00 18.62
CA VAL A 73 22.32 0.21 18.22
C VAL A 73 23.21 0.00 19.43
N THR A 74 23.46 -1.26 19.79
CA THR A 74 24.45 -1.57 20.83
C THR A 74 25.86 -1.35 20.28
N ALA A 75 26.71 -0.66 21.05
CA ALA A 75 28.12 -0.50 20.71
C ALA A 75 28.81 -1.87 20.62
N ALA A 76 29.74 -2.04 19.68
CA ALA A 76 30.56 -3.25 19.63
C ALA A 76 31.44 -3.30 20.88
N ARG A 77 31.48 -4.44 21.59
CA ARG A 77 32.55 -4.70 22.55
C ARG A 77 33.84 -4.81 21.72
N GLY A 78 34.81 -3.94 22.03
CA GLY A 78 36.16 -3.97 21.47
C GLY A 78 36.97 -5.13 21.99
#